data_AF-I7L610-F1
#
_entry.id   AF-I7L610-F1
#
_cell.length_a   1.000
_cell.length_b   1.000
_cell.length_c   1.000
_cell.angle_alpha   90.00
_cell.angle_beta   90.00
_cell.angle_gamma   90.00
#
_symmetry.space_group_name_H-M   'P 1'
#
loop_
_entity.id
_entity.type
_entity.pdbx_description
1 polymer ?
#
loop_
_entity_poly.entity_id
_entity_poly.type
_entity_poly.pdbx_seq_one_letter_code
_entity_poly.pdbx_strand_id
1 'polypeptide(L)'
;MALFGLILLINDHFFLWPPEWSDFFNNDWVDAYAIAVGVGLISFVLAGGKSQLANAILLTCTMVFLTVITVLSSGLFLLHRDYGQFVYVVGFLYEMSDVLKLAIYTKTVKRRK
;
A
#
# COMPACT_ATOMS: atom_id res chain seq x y z
N MET A 1 -1.72 9.00 -0.29
CA MET A 1 -1.05 8.67 -1.58
C MET A 1 0.39 9.19 -1.69
N ALA A 2 0.66 10.41 -2.18
CA ALA A 2 2.05 10.83 -2.47
C ALA A 2 2.92 10.98 -1.20
N LEU A 3 2.33 11.42 -0.08
CA LEU A 3 3.07 11.65 1.16
C LEU A 3 3.65 10.36 1.75
N PHE A 4 2.87 9.28 1.81
CA PHE A 4 3.35 7.99 2.33
C PHE A 4 4.34 7.30 1.38
N GLY A 5 4.12 7.37 0.06
CA GLY A 5 5.09 6.87 -0.91
C GLY A 5 6.42 7.65 -0.88
N LEU A 6 6.36 8.96 -0.64
CA LEU A 6 7.53 9.82 -0.48
C LEU A 6 8.23 9.58 0.86
N ILE A 7 7.48 9.34 1.93
CA ILE A 7 8.01 8.93 3.25
C ILE A 7 8.74 7.59 3.16
N LEU A 8 8.23 6.65 2.35
CA LEU A 8 8.91 5.38 2.06
C LEU A 8 10.17 5.55 1.21
N LEU A 9 10.21 6.53 0.30
CA LEU A 9 11.34 6.76 -0.62
C LEU A 9 12.49 7.57 0.00
N ILE A 10 12.18 8.54 0.88
CA ILE A 10 13.17 9.48 1.43
C ILE A 10 13.84 8.96 2.70
N ASN A 11 13.23 7.99 3.36
CA ASN A 11 13.65 7.61 4.71
C ASN A 11 14.15 6.17 4.73
N ASP A 12 15.46 6.01 4.54
CA ASP A 12 16.17 4.73 4.60
C ASP A 12 16.01 4.02 5.97
N HIS A 13 15.60 4.78 7.01
CA HIS A 13 15.30 4.29 8.36
C HIS A 13 13.79 4.10 8.64
N PHE A 14 12.88 4.33 7.68
CA PHE A 14 11.45 3.98 7.85
C PHE A 14 11.15 2.50 7.72
N PHE A 15 12.13 1.67 7.34
CA PHE A 15 12.15 0.27 7.74
C PHE A 15 12.50 0.16 9.24
N LEU A 16 11.73 0.83 10.10
CA LEU A 16 11.40 0.31 11.42
C LEU A 16 10.32 -0.77 11.24
N TRP A 17 10.58 -1.72 10.34
CA TRP A 17 10.07 -3.05 10.59
C TRP A 17 10.65 -3.42 11.95
N PRO A 18 9.81 -3.79 12.92
CA PRO A 18 10.39 -4.33 14.13
C PRO A 18 11.30 -5.47 13.71
N PRO A 19 12.46 -5.61 14.38
CA PRO A 19 13.58 -6.42 13.92
C PRO A 19 13.16 -7.84 13.51
N GLU A 20 12.09 -8.34 14.14
CA GLU A 20 11.30 -9.53 13.81
C GLU A 20 11.03 -9.78 12.31
N TRP A 21 10.79 -8.75 11.50
CA TRP A 21 10.38 -8.89 10.08
C TRP A 21 11.39 -8.32 9.10
N SER A 22 12.55 -7.89 9.59
CA SER A 22 13.65 -7.41 8.75
C SER A 22 13.98 -8.43 7.66
N ASP A 23 14.06 -9.71 7.98
CA ASP A 23 14.43 -10.75 7.00
C ASP A 23 13.38 -10.99 5.90
N PHE A 24 12.10 -10.68 6.16
CA PHE A 24 11.04 -10.84 5.17
C PHE A 24 10.95 -9.63 4.24
N PHE A 25 11.10 -8.42 4.80
CA PHE A 25 10.95 -7.17 4.06
C PHE A 25 12.25 -6.65 3.45
N ASN A 26 13.40 -6.96 4.04
CA ASN A 26 14.72 -6.74 3.46
C ASN A 26 15.02 -7.84 2.41
N ASN A 27 14.12 -7.94 1.44
CA ASN A 27 14.17 -8.89 0.35
C ASN A 27 13.93 -8.14 -0.95
N ASP A 28 14.90 -8.18 -1.85
CA ASP A 28 14.88 -7.54 -3.17
C ASP A 28 13.57 -7.80 -3.93
N TRP A 29 12.94 -8.97 -3.73
CA TRP A 29 11.66 -9.31 -4.36
C TRP A 29 10.46 -8.52 -3.84
N VAL A 30 10.42 -8.25 -2.53
CA VAL A 30 9.34 -7.49 -1.89
C VAL A 30 9.47 -6.02 -2.24
N ASP A 31 10.69 -5.50 -2.24
CA ASP A 31 10.98 -4.12 -2.64
C ASP A 31 10.71 -3.89 -4.13
N ALA A 32 11.15 -4.81 -4.99
CA ALA A 32 10.86 -4.75 -6.41
C ALA A 32 9.34 -4.77 -6.68
N TYR A 33 8.57 -5.56 -5.92
CA TYR A 33 7.11 -5.59 -6.03
C TYR A 33 6.50 -4.24 -5.64
N ALA A 34 6.89 -3.68 -4.49
CA ALA A 34 6.38 -2.39 -4.03
C ALA A 34 6.67 -1.26 -5.02
N ILE A 35 7.90 -1.22 -5.56
CA ILE A 35 8.32 -0.26 -6.57
C ILE A 35 7.52 -0.47 -7.86
N ALA A 36 7.38 -1.70 -8.34
CA ALA A 36 6.65 -1.99 -9.57
C ALA A 36 5.17 -1.57 -9.49
N VAL A 37 4.51 -1.82 -8.36
CA VAL A 37 3.12 -1.40 -8.12
C VAL A 37 3.02 0.14 -8.04
N GLY A 38 3.93 0.79 -7.32
CA GLY A 38 3.97 2.25 -7.20
C GLY A 38 4.21 2.96 -8.53
N VAL A 39 5.25 2.54 -9.28
CA VAL A 39 5.55 3.05 -10.62
C VAL A 39 4.41 2.74 -11.58
N GLY A 40 3.79 1.57 -11.47
CA GLY A 40 2.63 1.18 -12.26
C GLY A 40 1.44 2.13 -12.06
N LEU A 41 1.11 2.49 -10.82
CA LEU A 41 0.06 3.47 -10.51
C LEU A 41 0.38 4.85 -11.08
N ILE A 42 1.61 5.36 -10.87
CA ILE A 42 2.02 6.67 -11.37
C ILE A 42 1.94 6.70 -12.90
N SER A 43 2.52 5.69 -13.56
CA SER A 43 2.53 5.57 -15.02
C SER A 43 1.11 5.43 -15.58
N PHE A 44 0.23 4.69 -14.89
CA PHE A 44 -1.16 4.54 -15.28
C PHE A 44 -1.93 5.87 -15.25
N VAL A 45 -1.68 6.70 -14.23
CA VAL A 45 -2.24 8.05 -14.14
C VAL A 45 -1.70 8.95 -15.24
N LEU A 46 -0.37 8.95 -15.46
CA LEU A 46 0.27 9.76 -16.52
C LEU A 46 -0.17 9.36 -17.94
N ALA A 47 -0.44 8.08 -18.17
CA ALA A 47 -0.98 7.57 -19.44
C ALA A 47 -2.48 7.88 -19.66
N GLY A 48 -3.11 8.62 -18.74
CA GLY A 48 -4.51 9.03 -18.84
C GLY A 48 -5.52 7.97 -18.43
N GLY A 49 -5.10 6.92 -17.71
CA GLY A 49 -6.00 6.05 -16.94
C GLY A 49 -7.11 5.33 -17.73
N LYS A 50 -6.88 4.99 -19.00
CA LYS A 50 -7.94 4.51 -19.90
C LYS A 50 -8.32 3.03 -19.72
N SER A 51 -7.39 2.20 -19.27
CA SER A 51 -7.60 0.74 -19.17
C SER A 51 -8.18 0.35 -17.82
N GLN A 52 -9.41 -0.16 -17.84
CA GLN A 52 -10.12 -0.61 -16.64
C GLN A 52 -9.47 -1.85 -16.00
N LEU A 53 -8.99 -2.77 -16.83
CA LEU A 53 -8.32 -3.99 -16.35
C LEU A 53 -7.00 -3.66 -15.66
N ALA A 54 -6.22 -2.74 -16.23
CA ALA A 54 -4.98 -2.26 -15.61
C ALA A 54 -5.26 -1.57 -14.27
N ASN A 55 -6.28 -0.70 -14.19
CA ASN A 55 -6.67 -0.06 -12.93
C ASN A 55 -7.06 -1.08 -11.85
N ALA A 56 -7.89 -2.08 -12.22
CA ALA A 56 -8.33 -3.11 -11.28
C ALA A 56 -7.16 -3.95 -10.77
N ILE A 57 -6.22 -4.33 -11.64
CA ILE A 57 -5.02 -5.08 -11.26
C ILE A 57 -4.15 -4.25 -10.32
N LEU A 58 -3.83 -3.00 -10.67
CA LEU A 58 -2.98 -2.13 -9.86
C LEU A 58 -3.59 -1.85 -8.49
N LEU A 59 -4.89 -1.56 -8.41
CA LEU A 59 -5.60 -1.36 -7.15
C LEU A 59 -5.63 -2.64 -6.30
N THR A 60 -5.79 -3.81 -6.93
CA THR A 60 -5.78 -5.10 -6.22
C THR A 60 -4.39 -5.40 -5.67
N CYS A 61 -3.33 -5.21 -6.46
CA CYS A 61 -1.95 -5.37 -6.00
C CYS A 61 -1.64 -4.43 -4.83
N THR A 62 -2.10 -3.18 -4.91
CA THR A 62 -1.95 -2.20 -3.82
C THR A 62 -2.68 -2.66 -2.56
N MET A 63 -3.92 -3.14 -2.68
CA MET A 63 -4.71 -3.60 -1.54
C MET A 63 -4.08 -4.84 -0.88
N VAL A 64 -3.57 -5.79 -1.67
CA VAL A 64 -2.87 -6.97 -1.16
C VAL A 64 -1.63 -6.55 -0.37
N PHE A 65 -0.81 -5.66 -0.93
CA PHE A 65 0.38 -5.15 -0.27
C PHE A 65 0.07 -4.47 1.07
N LEU A 66 -0.90 -3.54 1.06
CA LEU A 66 -1.33 -2.85 2.28
C LEU A 66 -1.89 -3.83 3.31
N THR A 67 -2.57 -4.91 2.88
CA THR A 67 -3.13 -5.91 3.79
C THR A 67 -2.05 -6.70 4.49
N VAL A 68 -1.03 -7.16 3.75
CA VAL A 68 0.11 -7.85 4.35
C VAL A 68 0.78 -6.96 5.41
N ILE A 69 1.06 -5.70 5.07
CA ILE A 69 1.73 -4.79 6.01
C ILE A 69 0.85 -4.50 7.23
N THR A 70 -0.45 -4.25 7.03
CA THR A 70 -1.38 -3.98 8.13
C THR A 70 -1.48 -5.17 9.09
N VAL A 71 -1.57 -6.40 8.55
CA VAL A 71 -1.64 -7.62 9.36
C VAL A 71 -0.39 -7.76 10.22
N LEU A 72 0.78 -7.58 9.62
CA LEU A 72 2.05 -7.71 10.36
C LEU A 72 2.19 -6.63 11.43
N SER A 73 2.00 -5.35 11.08
CA SER A 73 2.01 -4.24 12.06
C SER A 73 0.99 -4.43 13.18
N SER A 74 -0.18 -5.01 12.88
CA SER A 74 -1.19 -5.33 13.91
C SER A 74 -0.74 -6.46 14.83
N GLY A 75 -0.10 -7.51 14.30
CA GLY A 75 0.47 -8.59 15.11
C GLY A 75 1.52 -8.08 16.10
N LEU A 76 2.36 -7.14 15.66
CA LEU A 76 3.38 -6.52 16.50
C LEU A 76 2.79 -5.63 17.59
N PHE A 77 1.81 -4.80 17.24
CA PHE A 77 1.06 -4.01 18.22
C PHE A 77 0.41 -4.92 19.28
N LEU A 78 -0.21 -6.03 18.86
CA LEU A 78 -0.91 -6.93 19.77
C LEU A 78 0.02 -7.73 20.68
N LEU A 79 1.16 -8.20 20.15
CA LEU A 79 2.11 -9.04 20.89
C LEU A 79 3.05 -8.22 21.79
N HIS A 80 3.52 -7.08 21.31
CA HIS A 80 4.56 -6.29 22.00
C HIS A 80 4.03 -5.01 22.63
N ARG A 81 2.74 -4.69 22.48
CA ARG A 81 2.13 -3.41 22.90
C ARG A 81 2.89 -2.19 22.40
N ASP A 82 3.48 -2.30 21.22
CA ASP A 82 4.17 -1.18 20.58
C ASP A 82 3.14 -0.19 20.03
N TYR A 83 2.86 0.87 20.78
CA TYR A 83 1.93 1.93 20.39
C TYR A 83 2.42 2.74 19.17
N GLY A 84 3.70 2.65 18.80
CA GLY A 84 4.19 3.19 17.53
C GLY A 84 3.59 2.45 16.34
N GLN A 85 3.54 1.12 16.40
CA GLN A 85 2.92 0.27 15.38
C GLN A 85 1.41 0.53 15.23
N PHE A 86 0.73 0.94 16.30
CA PHE A 86 -0.69 1.32 16.24
C PHE A 86 -0.93 2.51 15.28
N VAL A 87 -0.07 3.53 15.30
CA VAL A 87 -0.18 4.69 14.41
C VAL A 87 -0.05 4.28 12.95
N TYR A 88 0.87 3.36 12.65
CA TYR A 88 1.05 2.81 11.31
C TYR A 88 -0.17 1.98 10.86
N VAL A 89 -0.71 1.13 11.72
CA VAL A 89 -1.95 0.38 11.42
C VAL A 89 -3.09 1.32 11.06
N VAL A 90 -3.29 2.39 11.84
CA VAL A 90 -4.33 3.40 11.54
C VAL A 90 -4.06 4.08 10.19
N GLY A 91 -2.80 4.43 9.90
CA GLY A 91 -2.39 5.00 8.61
C GLY A 91 -2.68 4.07 7.43
N PHE A 92 -2.34 2.78 7.54
CA PHE A 92 -2.60 1.81 6.48
C PHE A 92 -4.09 1.56 6.28
N LEU A 93 -4.89 1.50 7.36
CA LEU A 93 -6.34 1.40 7.26
C LEU A 93 -6.97 2.61 6.57
N TYR A 94 -6.43 3.81 6.81
CA TYR A 94 -6.87 5.02 6.11
C TYR A 94 -6.58 4.92 4.61
N GLU A 95 -5.36 4.54 4.21
CA GLU A 95 -4.99 4.36 2.80
C GLU A 95 -5.82 3.26 2.12
N MET A 96 -6.09 2.14 2.81
CA MET A 96 -7.02 1.12 2.32
C MET A 96 -8.42 1.68 2.05
N SER A 97 -8.92 2.56 2.93
CA SER A 97 -10.23 3.18 2.75
C SER A 97 -10.28 4.02 1.46
N ASP A 98 -9.19 4.69 1.10
CA ASP A 98 -9.10 5.49 -0.11
C ASP A 98 -9.01 4.60 -1.37
N VAL A 99 -8.21 3.54 -1.33
CA VAL A 99 -8.16 2.53 -2.40
C VAL A 99 -9.54 1.91 -2.63
N LEU A 100 -10.29 1.62 -1.56
CA LEU A 100 -11.64 1.08 -1.64
C LEU A 100 -12.63 2.09 -2.24
N LYS A 101 -12.57 3.36 -1.85
CA LYS A 101 -13.39 4.44 -2.44
C LYS A 101 -13.12 4.57 -3.94
N LEU A 102 -11.85 4.53 -4.34
CA LEU A 102 -11.42 4.57 -5.75
C LEU A 102 -11.95 3.35 -6.54
N ALA A 103 -11.89 2.16 -5.96
CA ALA A 103 -12.42 0.95 -6.58
C ALA A 103 -13.96 1.00 -6.75
N ILE A 104 -14.68 1.50 -5.73
CA ILE A 104 -16.14 1.68 -5.78
C ILE A 104 -16.51 2.75 -6.81
N TYR A 105 -15.83 3.90 -6.80
CA TYR A 105 -16.05 4.97 -7.76
C TYR A 105 -15.93 4.46 -9.20
N THR A 106 -14.85 3.72 -9.49
CA THR A 106 -14.61 3.10 -10.79
C THR A 106 -15.75 2.16 -11.20
N LYS A 107 -16.33 1.39 -10.27
CA LYS A 107 -17.52 0.55 -10.52
C LYS A 107 -18.81 1.37 -10.74
N THR A 108 -19.01 2.45 -10.00
CA THR A 108 -20.26 3.26 -10.08
C THR A 108 -20.35 4.11 -11.36
N VAL A 109 -19.23 4.65 -11.86
CA VAL A 109 -19.17 5.33 -13.16
C VAL A 109 -19.61 4.40 -14.29
N LYS A 110 -19.32 3.10 -14.18
CA LYS A 110 -19.74 2.07 -15.14
C LYS A 110 -21.25 1.85 -15.19
N ARG A 111 -22.00 2.09 -14.10
CA ARG A 111 -23.47 1.93 -14.09
C ARG A 111 -24.22 3.10 -14.74
N ARG A 112 -23.54 4.22 -14.99
CA ARG A 112 -24.14 5.45 -15.54
C ARG A 112 -23.79 5.71 -17.01
N LYS A 113 -22.96 4.87 -17.64
CA LYS A 113 -22.73 4.83 -19.08
C LYS A 113 -23.40 3.59 -19.66
#